data_AF-A0A923V4C6-F1
#
_entry.id   AF-A0A923V4C6-F1
#
_cell.length_a   1.000
_cell.length_b   1.000
_cell.length_c   1.000
_cell.angle_alpha   90.00
_cell.angle_beta   90.00
_cell.angle_gamma   90.00
#
_symmetry.space_group_name_H-M   'P 1'
#
loop_
_entity.id
_entity.type
_entity.pdbx_description
1 polymer ?
#
loop_
_entity_poly.entity_id
_entity_poly.type
_entity_poly.pdbx_seq_one_letter_code
_entity_poly.pdbx_strand_id
1 'polypeptide(L)'
;MAKQNKDSRCSFCHSGKDETLMLIEGMDAFICDKCVTQANQLLAQELGNKSVKNVTSTLSLLKPLEIKNHLDQYVIGQNDAKKVLSVAVYNHYKRLNQKIEKDEIEIEKSNIMLVGETGTGKTLLAKTIAKILHVPFCICDATVLTEAGYVGEDVESILTRLLQAADYDVASAERGIVYIDEVDKVARKSDNPSITRDVSGEGVQQALLKILEGTVV
;
A
#
# COMPACT_ATOMS: atom_id res chain seq x y z
N MET A 1 29.05 16.96 50.31
CA MET A 1 28.21 15.96 50.98
C MET A 1 27.54 15.11 49.90
N ALA A 2 27.98 13.86 49.76
CA ALA A 2 27.44 12.90 48.80
C ALA A 2 26.05 12.43 49.25
N LYS A 3 25.00 12.67 48.45
CA LYS A 3 23.71 12.01 48.62
C LYS A 3 23.76 10.68 47.86
N GLN A 4 24.13 9.60 48.56
CA GLN A 4 23.89 8.25 48.08
C GLN A 4 22.43 7.82 48.35
N ASN A 5 21.91 7.08 47.38
CA ASN A 5 20.81 6.11 47.45
C ASN A 5 19.41 6.56 47.90
N LYS A 6 18.56 6.85 46.91
CA LYS A 6 17.17 6.39 46.91
C LYS A 6 16.97 5.48 45.70
N ASP A 7 17.14 4.17 45.97
CA ASP A 7 16.68 3.01 45.21
C ASP A 7 16.24 3.25 43.74
N SER A 8 17.18 3.10 42.79
CA SER A 8 16.86 2.92 41.37
C SER A 8 16.21 1.55 41.16
N ARG A 9 14.93 1.44 41.46
CA ARG A 9 14.11 0.24 41.29
C ARG A 9 13.04 0.49 40.24
N CYS A 10 12.70 -0.55 39.49
CA CYS A 10 11.61 -0.48 38.52
C CYS A 10 10.29 -0.13 39.20
N SER A 11 9.59 0.90 38.73
CA SER A 11 8.30 1.36 39.26
C SER A 11 7.16 0.35 39.04
N PHE A 12 7.37 -0.69 38.24
CA PHE A 12 6.37 -1.72 37.91
C PHE A 12 6.60 -3.02 38.70
N CYS A 13 7.81 -3.60 38.63
CA CYS A 13 8.11 -4.86 39.32
C CYS A 13 8.94 -4.71 40.59
N HIS A 14 9.36 -3.49 40.94
CA HIS A 14 10.18 -3.16 42.12
C HIS A 14 11.57 -3.82 42.17
N SER A 15 11.99 -4.51 41.11
CA SER A 15 13.35 -5.06 40.97
C SER A 15 14.39 -3.95 40.92
N GLY A 16 15.50 -4.17 41.62
CA GLY A 16 16.67 -3.30 41.57
C GLY A 16 17.57 -3.59 40.37
N LYS A 17 18.59 -2.73 40.19
CA LYS A 17 19.60 -2.87 39.12
C LYS A 17 20.32 -4.22 39.11
N ASP A 18 20.43 -4.90 40.25
CA ASP A 18 21.12 -6.18 40.35
C ASP A 18 20.31 -7.36 39.77
N GLU A 19 18.98 -7.21 39.64
CA GLU A 19 18.07 -8.26 39.17
C GLU A 19 17.62 -8.08 37.70
N THR A 20 18.05 -7.00 37.06
CA THR A 20 17.60 -6.57 35.73
C THR A 20 18.79 -6.18 34.88
N LEU A 21 18.79 -6.59 33.61
CA LEU A 21 19.89 -6.28 32.68
C LEU A 21 19.98 -4.78 32.39
N MET A 22 18.82 -4.11 32.35
CA MET A 22 18.74 -2.70 32.01
C MET A 22 17.61 -2.03 32.78
N LEU A 23 17.89 -0.85 33.32
CA LEU A 23 16.91 0.01 33.97
C LEU A 23 16.89 1.36 33.25
N ILE A 24 15.76 1.68 32.62
CA ILE A 24 15.53 2.89 31.84
C ILE A 24 14.95 3.96 32.77
N GLU A 25 15.53 5.15 32.76
CA GLU A 25 15.09 6.31 33.55
C GLU A 25 14.16 7.21 32.73
N GLY A 26 13.00 7.55 33.29
CA GLY A 26 12.05 8.52 32.78
C GLY A 26 11.99 9.77 33.67
N MET A 27 11.06 10.68 33.37
CA MET A 27 10.96 11.97 34.09
C MET A 27 10.72 11.80 35.60
N ASP A 28 9.86 10.87 35.99
CA ASP A 28 9.51 10.60 37.40
C ASP A 28 9.48 9.10 37.76
N ALA A 29 10.03 8.22 36.91
CA ALA A 29 9.91 6.77 37.08
C ALA A 29 11.06 6.00 36.44
N PHE A 30 11.24 4.74 36.85
CA PHE A 30 12.19 3.81 36.24
C PHE A 30 11.44 2.57 35.72
N ILE A 31 11.85 2.04 34.57
CA ILE A 31 11.29 0.79 34.02
C ILE A 31 12.41 -0.17 33.61
N CYS A 32 12.28 -1.45 33.95
CA CYS A 32 13.26 -2.47 33.57
C CYS A 32 12.91 -3.17 32.25
N ASP A 33 13.90 -3.83 31.66
CA ASP A 33 13.78 -4.63 30.43
C ASP A 33 12.66 -5.68 30.49
N LYS A 34 12.49 -6.34 31.65
CA LYS A 34 11.45 -7.35 31.87
C LYS A 34 10.04 -6.76 31.78
N CYS A 35 9.82 -5.60 32.41
CA CYS A 35 8.53 -4.92 32.38
C CYS A 35 8.19 -4.37 31.00
N VAL A 36 9.17 -3.84 30.26
CA VAL A 36 8.98 -3.42 28.86
C VAL A 36 8.54 -4.60 27.99
N THR A 37 9.20 -5.75 28.15
CA THR A 37 8.89 -6.95 27.37
C THR A 37 7.49 -7.48 27.69
N GLN A 38 7.13 -7.55 28.98
CA GLN A 38 5.78 -7.96 29.40
C GLN A 38 4.70 -6.98 28.93
N ALA A 39 4.95 -5.67 29.05
CA ALA A 39 4.02 -4.65 28.57
C ALA A 39 3.80 -4.78 27.05
N ASN A 40 4.86 -5.00 26.27
CA ASN A 40 4.75 -5.24 24.83
C ASN A 40 3.97 -6.52 24.50
N GLN A 41 4.11 -7.60 25.28
CA GLN A 41 3.34 -8.82 25.09
C GLN A 41 1.85 -8.61 25.40
N LEU A 42 1.53 -7.91 26.48
CA LEU A 42 0.15 -7.57 26.84
C LEU A 42 -0.49 -6.63 25.82
N LEU A 43 0.25 -5.62 25.36
CA LEU A 43 -0.18 -4.73 24.29
C LEU A 43 -0.43 -5.52 23.00
N ALA A 44 0.46 -6.43 22.62
CA ALA A 44 0.25 -7.26 21.43
C ALA A 44 -0.98 -8.17 21.53
N GLN A 45 -1.33 -8.66 22.72
CA GLN A 45 -2.54 -9.46 22.95
C GLN A 45 -3.83 -8.62 22.91
N GLU A 46 -3.82 -7.42 23.51
CA GLU A 46 -4.96 -6.48 23.48
C GLU A 46 -5.17 -5.87 22.08
N LEU A 47 -4.09 -5.47 21.40
CA LEU A 47 -4.09 -4.94 20.02
C LEU A 47 -4.31 -6.04 18.97
N GLY A 48 -4.11 -7.32 19.32
CA GLY A 48 -4.48 -8.45 18.46
C GLY A 48 -6.00 -8.62 18.35
N ASN A 49 -6.78 -8.16 19.34
CA ASN A 49 -8.24 -8.27 19.38
C ASN A 49 -8.98 -6.95 19.10
N LYS A 50 -8.30 -5.81 19.15
CA LYS A 50 -8.79 -4.55 18.59
C LYS A 50 -7.85 -4.17 17.47
N SER A 51 -8.36 -4.18 16.24
CA SER A 51 -7.75 -3.62 15.04
C SER A 51 -7.29 -2.18 15.28
N VAL A 52 -6.15 -2.02 15.94
CA VAL A 52 -5.49 -0.73 16.11
C VAL A 52 -4.62 -0.56 14.89
N LYS A 53 -5.23 0.11 13.91
CA LYS A 53 -4.57 0.83 12.80
C LYS A 53 -3.63 1.90 13.39
N ASN A 54 -2.61 1.51 14.15
CA ASN A 54 -1.49 2.40 14.45
C ASN A 54 -0.53 2.33 13.27
N VAL A 55 -0.82 3.22 12.33
CA VAL A 55 0.01 3.66 11.21
C VAL A 55 1.29 4.27 11.74
N THR A 56 2.22 3.43 12.23
CA THR A 56 3.61 3.82 12.48
C THR A 56 4.55 2.62 12.49
N SER A 57 4.31 1.65 11.61
CA SER A 57 5.42 0.91 11.07
C SER A 57 5.77 1.62 9.76
N THR A 58 6.99 2.13 9.66
CA THR A 58 7.71 2.06 8.39
C THR A 58 7.29 0.75 7.75
N LEU A 59 6.49 0.79 6.67
CA LEU A 59 6.16 -0.40 5.89
C LEU A 59 7.53 -1.00 5.63
N SER A 60 7.87 -2.09 6.33
CA SER A 60 9.17 -2.71 6.18
C SER A 60 9.16 -3.19 4.75
N LEU A 61 9.76 -2.39 3.88
CA LEU A 61 9.52 -2.43 2.46
C LEU A 61 9.97 -3.82 2.00
N LEU A 62 8.99 -4.70 1.75
CA LEU A 62 9.25 -6.10 1.44
C LEU A 62 10.15 -6.15 0.24
N LYS A 63 11.25 -6.89 0.33
CA LYS A 63 12.19 -6.97 -0.79
C LYS A 63 11.48 -7.60 -1.99
N PRO A 64 11.85 -7.27 -3.24
CA PRO A 64 11.22 -7.87 -4.42
C PRO A 64 11.22 -9.40 -4.40
N LEU A 65 12.25 -10.02 -3.81
CA LEU A 65 12.32 -11.47 -3.64
C LEU A 65 11.24 -12.00 -2.68
N GLU A 66 10.97 -11.30 -1.58
CA GLU A 66 9.95 -11.68 -0.60
C GLU A 66 8.54 -11.54 -1.20
N ILE A 67 8.28 -10.44 -1.91
CA ILE A 67 7.01 -10.23 -2.64
C ILE A 67 6.80 -11.37 -3.65
N LYS A 68 7.82 -11.70 -4.45
CA LYS A 68 7.76 -12.79 -5.41
C LYS A 68 7.46 -14.12 -4.73
N ASN A 69 8.16 -14.45 -3.65
CA ASN A 69 7.96 -15.71 -2.91
C ASN A 69 6.54 -15.82 -2.33
N HIS A 70 5.95 -14.71 -1.88
CA HIS A 70 4.54 -14.69 -1.49
C HIS A 70 3.62 -14.92 -2.68
N LEU A 71 3.88 -14.28 -3.83
CA LEU A 71 3.10 -14.51 -5.05
C LEU A 71 3.21 -15.96 -5.54
N ASP A 72 4.35 -16.62 -5.35
CA ASP A 72 4.57 -18.02 -5.69
C ASP A 72 3.63 -18.97 -4.93
N GLN A 73 3.15 -18.59 -3.74
CA GLN A 73 2.22 -19.40 -2.95
C GLN A 73 0.79 -19.42 -3.53
N TYR A 74 0.41 -18.39 -4.29
CA TYR A 74 -0.96 -18.23 -4.80
C TYR A 74 -1.05 -18.34 -6.33
N VAL A 75 0.01 -17.93 -7.06
CA VAL A 75 0.03 -17.90 -8.52
C VAL A 75 1.15 -18.80 -9.04
N ILE A 76 0.74 -19.93 -9.61
CA ILE A 76 1.64 -20.92 -10.21
C ILE A 76 2.07 -20.45 -11.61
N GLY A 77 3.36 -20.60 -11.94
CA GLY A 77 3.91 -20.13 -13.21
C GLY A 77 4.10 -18.60 -13.23
N GLN A 78 3.97 -17.94 -14.39
CA GLN A 78 4.03 -16.47 -14.52
C GLN A 78 5.27 -15.80 -13.88
N ASN A 79 6.44 -16.45 -14.00
CA ASN A 79 7.67 -16.04 -13.30
C ASN A 79 8.11 -14.61 -13.67
N ASP A 80 8.02 -14.26 -14.95
CA ASP A 80 8.42 -12.94 -15.43
C ASP A 80 7.48 -11.84 -14.93
N ALA A 81 6.17 -12.07 -15.01
CA ALA A 81 5.17 -11.15 -14.48
C ALA A 81 5.37 -10.92 -12.97
N LYS A 82 5.54 -12.00 -12.19
CA LYS A 82 5.82 -11.88 -10.73
C LYS A 82 7.10 -11.09 -10.45
N LYS A 83 8.17 -11.30 -11.23
CA LYS A 83 9.43 -10.56 -11.06
C LYS A 83 9.25 -9.06 -11.34
N VAL A 84 8.69 -8.71 -12.49
CA VAL A 84 8.45 -7.31 -12.89
C VAL A 84 7.58 -6.60 -11.86
N LEU A 85 6.48 -7.25 -11.49
CA LEU A 85 5.49 -6.72 -10.58
C LEU A 85 6.06 -6.53 -9.16
N SER A 86 6.89 -7.46 -8.68
CA SER A 86 7.57 -7.32 -7.39
C SER A 86 8.53 -6.13 -7.35
N VAL A 87 9.27 -5.88 -8.44
CA VAL A 87 10.18 -4.73 -8.54
C VAL A 87 9.40 -3.42 -8.65
N ALA A 88 8.37 -3.39 -9.48
CA ALA A 88 7.55 -2.19 -9.70
C ALA A 88 6.83 -1.75 -8.40
N VAL A 89 6.25 -2.70 -7.67
CA VAL A 89 5.64 -2.44 -6.35
C VAL A 89 6.68 -1.94 -5.36
N TYR A 90 7.83 -2.61 -5.25
CA TYR A 90 8.90 -2.16 -4.36
C TYR A 90 9.30 -0.71 -4.64
N ASN A 91 9.52 -0.36 -5.91
CA ASN A 91 9.87 1.01 -6.32
C ASN A 91 8.74 2.01 -6.04
N HIS A 92 7.48 1.62 -6.25
CA HIS A 92 6.32 2.47 -5.98
C HIS A 92 6.27 2.90 -4.50
N TYR A 93 6.42 1.95 -3.57
CA TYR A 93 6.40 2.26 -2.13
C TYR A 93 7.71 2.88 -1.65
N LYS A 94 8.85 2.58 -2.30
CA LYS A 94 10.09 3.31 -2.06
C LYS A 94 9.92 4.79 -2.38
N ARG A 95 9.29 5.12 -3.51
CA ARG A 95 8.98 6.50 -3.92
C ARG A 95 8.07 7.20 -2.91
N LEU A 96 7.00 6.55 -2.45
CA LEU A 96 6.06 7.13 -1.47
C LEU A 96 6.71 7.42 -0.11
N ASN A 97 7.73 6.66 0.27
CA ASN A 97 8.45 6.83 1.53
C ASN A 97 9.72 7.68 1.42
N GLN A 98 10.11 8.08 0.21
CA GLN A 98 11.33 8.87 -0.02
C GLN A 98 11.15 10.28 0.52
N LYS A 99 12.07 10.72 1.38
CA LYS A 99 12.18 12.14 1.72
C LYS A 99 12.97 12.80 0.60
N ILE A 100 12.36 13.75 -0.11
CA ILE A 100 13.00 14.43 -1.24
C ILE A 100 14.18 15.26 -0.70
N GLU A 101 15.37 14.69 -0.72
CA GLU A 101 16.63 15.39 -0.49
C GLU A 101 17.22 15.86 -1.82
N LYS A 102 17.91 17.00 -1.83
CA LYS A 102 18.36 17.70 -3.05
C LYS A 102 19.31 16.89 -3.96
N ASP A 103 19.94 15.83 -3.44
CA ASP A 103 20.91 14.99 -4.17
C ASP A 103 20.42 13.55 -4.42
N GLU A 104 19.17 13.23 -4.08
CA GLU A 104 18.62 11.89 -4.36
C GLU A 104 17.97 11.80 -5.73
N ILE A 105 18.12 10.62 -6.36
CA ILE A 105 17.46 10.28 -7.63
C ILE A 105 15.94 10.30 -7.41
N GLU A 106 15.23 11.08 -8.22
CA GLU A 106 13.77 11.12 -8.24
C GLU A 106 13.23 9.85 -8.89
N ILE A 107 12.38 9.11 -8.16
CA ILE A 107 11.74 7.90 -8.69
C ILE A 107 10.43 8.30 -9.37
N GLU A 108 10.34 8.09 -10.67
CA GLU A 108 9.11 8.35 -11.43
C GLU A 108 7.99 7.36 -11.10
N LYS A 109 6.73 7.81 -11.27
CA LYS A 109 5.55 6.96 -11.14
C LYS A 109 5.58 5.87 -12.23
N SER A 110 5.56 4.61 -11.80
CA SER A 110 5.52 3.46 -12.71
C SER A 110 4.15 2.77 -12.63
N ASN A 111 3.35 2.91 -13.70
CA ASN A 111 2.13 2.12 -13.88
C ASN A 111 2.48 0.78 -14.54
N ILE A 112 1.64 -0.24 -14.36
CA ILE A 112 1.89 -1.59 -14.86
C ILE A 112 0.77 -2.00 -15.82
N MET A 113 1.15 -2.46 -17.01
CA MET A 113 0.24 -3.09 -17.96
C MET A 113 0.48 -4.60 -17.94
N LEU A 114 -0.54 -5.39 -17.59
CA LEU A 114 -0.47 -6.84 -17.59
C LEU A 114 -1.12 -7.40 -18.85
N VAL A 115 -0.31 -8.01 -19.73
CA VAL A 115 -0.78 -8.64 -20.97
C VAL A 115 -0.71 -10.15 -20.86
N GLY A 116 -1.78 -10.83 -21.25
CA GLY A 116 -1.84 -12.29 -21.28
C GLY A 116 -3.25 -12.78 -21.55
N GLU A 117 -3.39 -14.06 -21.87
CA GLU A 117 -4.69 -14.69 -22.16
C GLU A 117 -5.65 -14.65 -20.96
N THR A 118 -6.93 -14.85 -21.22
CA THR A 118 -7.95 -15.00 -20.17
C THR A 118 -7.64 -16.20 -19.29
N GLY A 119 -7.90 -16.10 -17.97
CA GLY A 119 -7.69 -17.22 -17.03
C GLY A 119 -6.23 -17.47 -16.59
N THR A 120 -5.26 -16.68 -17.06
CA THR A 120 -3.83 -16.82 -16.68
C THR A 120 -3.46 -16.27 -15.30
N GLY A 121 -4.43 -15.73 -14.55
CA GLY A 121 -4.22 -15.24 -13.18
C GLY A 121 -3.88 -13.75 -13.06
N LYS A 122 -4.08 -12.92 -14.09
CA LYS A 122 -3.84 -11.46 -14.04
C LYS A 122 -4.53 -10.78 -12.85
N THR A 123 -5.85 -10.97 -12.73
CA THR A 123 -6.65 -10.42 -11.61
C THR A 123 -6.23 -11.01 -10.26
N LEU A 124 -5.79 -12.29 -10.23
CA LEU A 124 -5.31 -12.94 -9.01
C LEU A 124 -3.97 -12.35 -8.54
N LEU A 125 -3.05 -12.05 -9.46
CA LEU A 125 -1.79 -11.36 -9.15
C LEU A 125 -2.06 -10.01 -8.47
N ALA A 126 -2.90 -9.18 -9.08
CA ALA A 126 -3.24 -7.85 -8.54
C ALA A 126 -3.88 -7.94 -7.14
N LYS A 127 -4.88 -8.83 -6.98
CA LYS A 127 -5.53 -9.09 -5.68
C LYS A 127 -4.54 -9.56 -4.60
N THR A 128 -3.61 -10.44 -4.97
CA THR A 128 -2.65 -11.02 -4.02
C THR A 128 -1.68 -9.95 -3.52
N ILE A 129 -1.26 -9.04 -4.40
CA ILE A 129 -0.36 -7.94 -4.03
C ILE A 129 -1.02 -6.97 -3.06
N ALA A 130 -2.25 -6.56 -3.34
CA ALA A 130 -2.98 -5.70 -2.43
C ALA A 130 -3.08 -6.31 -1.02
N LYS A 131 -3.30 -7.63 -0.94
CA LYS A 131 -3.30 -8.38 0.32
C LYS A 131 -1.94 -8.40 1.01
N ILE A 132 -0.85 -8.63 0.27
CA ILE A 132 0.53 -8.65 0.81
C ILE A 132 0.89 -7.29 1.40
N LEU A 133 0.48 -6.20 0.75
CA LEU A 133 0.83 -4.83 1.14
C LEU A 133 -0.16 -4.21 2.14
N HIS A 134 -1.28 -4.87 2.40
CA HIS A 134 -2.35 -4.38 3.27
C HIS A 134 -2.84 -2.97 2.90
N VAL A 135 -3.03 -2.72 1.60
CA VAL A 135 -3.50 -1.42 1.09
C VAL A 135 -4.90 -1.50 0.49
N PRO A 136 -5.64 -0.37 0.44
CA PRO A 136 -6.92 -0.30 -0.27
C PRO A 136 -6.77 -0.77 -1.72
N PHE A 137 -7.76 -1.51 -2.20
CA PHE A 137 -7.74 -2.09 -3.54
C PHE A 137 -9.09 -1.93 -4.22
N CYS A 138 -9.07 -1.36 -5.42
CA CYS A 138 -10.24 -1.20 -6.26
C CYS A 138 -10.05 -1.98 -7.56
N ILE A 139 -11.09 -2.71 -7.96
CA ILE A 139 -11.20 -3.34 -9.28
C ILE A 139 -12.23 -2.56 -10.08
N CYS A 140 -11.86 -2.17 -11.29
CA CYS A 140 -12.75 -1.55 -12.27
C CYS A 140 -12.68 -2.34 -13.57
N ASP A 141 -13.80 -2.43 -14.27
CA ASP A 141 -13.90 -2.98 -15.61
C ASP A 141 -13.98 -1.80 -16.60
N ALA A 142 -13.06 -1.75 -17.56
CA ALA A 142 -13.00 -0.65 -18.51
C ALA A 142 -14.22 -0.58 -19.44
N THR A 143 -14.98 -1.67 -19.62
CA THR A 143 -16.15 -1.70 -20.50
C THR A 143 -17.33 -0.88 -20.00
N VAL A 144 -17.39 -0.64 -18.69
CA VAL A 144 -18.48 0.12 -18.04
C VAL A 144 -18.20 1.63 -18.08
N LEU A 145 -16.97 2.02 -18.36
CA LEU A 145 -16.54 3.40 -18.35
C LEU A 145 -17.03 4.16 -19.60
N THR A 146 -17.45 5.40 -19.39
CA THR A 146 -17.82 6.34 -20.45
C THR A 146 -17.30 7.73 -20.15
N GLU A 147 -17.15 8.55 -21.18
CA GLU A 147 -16.84 9.97 -21.03
C GLU A 147 -17.90 10.68 -20.17
N ALA A 148 -17.48 11.65 -19.35
CA ALA A 148 -18.36 12.44 -18.50
C ALA A 148 -19.53 13.04 -19.30
N GLY A 149 -20.75 12.90 -18.76
CA GLY A 149 -21.98 13.38 -19.39
C GLY A 149 -22.66 12.38 -20.34
N TYR A 150 -22.16 11.15 -20.45
CA TYR A 150 -22.80 10.04 -21.17
C TYR A 150 -23.39 8.99 -20.23
N VAL A 151 -24.19 8.07 -20.78
CA VAL A 151 -24.79 6.96 -20.03
C VAL A 151 -23.74 5.88 -19.80
N GLY A 152 -23.29 5.75 -18.56
CA GLY A 152 -22.27 4.79 -18.12
C GLY A 152 -21.63 5.24 -16.80
N GLU A 153 -20.57 4.57 -16.36
CA GLU A 153 -19.79 5.03 -15.20
C GLU A 153 -18.74 6.04 -15.62
N ASP A 154 -18.67 7.15 -14.89
CA ASP A 154 -17.60 8.13 -15.06
C ASP A 154 -16.27 7.54 -14.57
N VAL A 155 -15.17 7.92 -15.20
CA VAL A 155 -13.82 7.45 -14.87
C VAL A 155 -13.43 7.89 -13.45
N GLU A 156 -13.92 9.04 -12.98
CA GLU A 156 -13.70 9.51 -11.60
C GLU A 156 -14.33 8.59 -10.53
N SER A 157 -15.33 7.78 -10.90
CA SER A 157 -15.94 6.81 -10.00
C SER A 157 -14.95 5.76 -9.49
N ILE A 158 -13.87 5.51 -10.23
CA ILE A 158 -12.77 4.62 -9.83
C ILE A 158 -12.13 5.10 -8.52
N LEU A 159 -11.85 6.40 -8.42
CA LEU A 159 -11.25 7.00 -7.23
C LEU A 159 -12.23 6.99 -6.07
N THR A 160 -13.52 7.22 -6.34
CA THR A 160 -14.58 7.12 -5.32
C THR A 160 -14.64 5.72 -4.73
N ARG A 161 -14.56 4.67 -5.55
CA ARG A 161 -14.52 3.27 -5.08
C ARG A 161 -13.25 2.96 -4.30
N LEU A 162 -12.09 3.48 -4.71
CA LEU A 162 -10.86 3.32 -3.94
C LEU A 162 -10.94 4.00 -2.57
N LEU A 163 -11.53 5.19 -2.52
CA LEU A 163 -11.75 5.93 -1.28
C LEU A 163 -12.71 5.19 -0.35
N GLN A 164 -13.77 4.58 -0.88
CA GLN A 164 -14.66 3.69 -0.13
C GLN A 164 -13.90 2.48 0.42
N ALA A 165 -13.05 1.84 -0.38
CA ALA A 165 -12.21 0.72 0.06
C ALA A 165 -11.15 1.13 1.11
N ALA A 166 -10.87 2.44 1.21
CA ALA A 166 -10.00 3.03 2.22
C ALA A 166 -10.77 3.55 3.45
N ASP A 167 -12.05 3.22 3.63
CA ASP A 167 -12.90 3.76 4.71
C ASP A 167 -12.94 5.30 4.72
N TYR A 168 -12.87 5.93 3.55
CA TYR A 168 -12.77 7.39 3.36
C TYR A 168 -11.51 8.04 3.94
N ASP A 169 -10.47 7.26 4.23
CA ASP A 169 -9.14 7.78 4.57
C ASP A 169 -8.34 8.11 3.31
N VAL A 170 -8.16 9.41 3.06
CA VAL A 170 -7.41 9.94 1.91
C VAL A 170 -5.96 9.45 1.92
N ALA A 171 -5.29 9.47 3.08
CA ALA A 171 -3.88 9.09 3.18
C ALA A 171 -3.67 7.59 2.88
N SER A 172 -4.65 6.76 3.24
CA SER A 172 -4.66 5.34 2.85
C SER A 172 -4.99 5.15 1.37
N ALA A 173 -5.94 5.92 0.81
CA ALA A 173 -6.32 5.85 -0.59
C ALA A 173 -5.18 6.26 -1.55
N GLU A 174 -4.37 7.25 -1.17
CA GLU A 174 -3.16 7.66 -1.92
C GLU A 174 -2.12 6.55 -2.08
N ARG A 175 -2.14 5.57 -1.16
CA ARG A 175 -1.29 4.36 -1.19
C ARG A 175 -2.02 3.14 -1.77
N GLY A 176 -3.28 3.32 -2.19
CA GLY A 176 -4.12 2.26 -2.71
C GLY A 176 -3.71 1.81 -4.11
N ILE A 177 -4.22 0.65 -4.50
CA ILE A 177 -4.00 0.07 -5.82
C ILE A 177 -5.31 0.06 -6.60
N VAL A 178 -5.27 0.60 -7.81
CA VAL A 178 -6.34 0.50 -8.80
C VAL A 178 -5.95 -0.56 -9.83
N TYR A 179 -6.82 -1.53 -10.04
CA TYR A 179 -6.71 -2.51 -11.12
C TYR A 179 -7.86 -2.32 -12.11
N ILE A 180 -7.52 -2.04 -13.36
CA ILE A 180 -8.48 -1.87 -14.45
C ILE A 180 -8.38 -3.11 -15.35
N ASP A 181 -9.47 -3.89 -15.41
CA ASP A 181 -9.58 -5.06 -16.28
C ASP A 181 -10.18 -4.66 -17.64
N GLU A 182 -10.04 -5.53 -18.64
CA GLU A 182 -10.61 -5.36 -19.99
C GLU A 182 -10.22 -4.04 -20.71
N VAL A 183 -9.02 -3.50 -20.42
CA VAL A 183 -8.51 -2.28 -21.08
C VAL A 183 -8.37 -2.45 -22.60
N ASP A 184 -8.28 -3.68 -23.11
CA ASP A 184 -8.31 -3.94 -24.55
C ASP A 184 -9.63 -3.52 -25.20
N LYS A 185 -10.74 -3.43 -24.45
CA LYS A 185 -12.07 -3.08 -24.96
C LYS A 185 -12.25 -1.59 -25.23
N VAL A 186 -11.47 -0.75 -24.56
CA VAL A 186 -11.44 0.70 -24.82
C VAL A 186 -10.46 1.07 -25.94
N ALA A 187 -9.72 0.10 -26.48
CA ALA A 187 -8.82 0.33 -27.60
C ALA A 187 -9.58 0.63 -28.90
N ARG A 188 -9.04 1.56 -29.70
CA ARG A 188 -9.60 1.88 -31.03
C ARG A 188 -9.47 0.68 -31.96
N LYS A 189 -10.49 0.47 -32.81
CA LYS A 189 -10.50 -0.57 -33.85
C LYS A 189 -9.79 -0.15 -35.15
N SER A 190 -9.46 1.13 -35.32
CA SER A 190 -8.84 1.67 -36.54
C SER A 190 -7.94 2.88 -36.26
N ASP A 191 -6.88 3.05 -37.05
CA ASP A 191 -5.91 4.16 -36.94
C ASP A 191 -6.48 5.53 -37.35
N ASN A 192 -7.59 5.56 -38.10
CA ASN A 192 -8.21 6.83 -38.48
C ASN A 192 -8.90 7.47 -37.26
N PRO A 193 -8.64 8.76 -36.96
CA PRO A 193 -9.39 9.50 -35.96
C PRO A 193 -10.88 9.38 -36.26
N SER A 194 -11.65 8.91 -35.28
CA SER A 194 -13.08 8.74 -35.46
C SER A 194 -13.70 10.12 -35.72
N ILE A 195 -14.35 10.27 -36.87
CA ILE A 195 -15.02 11.54 -37.25
C ILE A 195 -16.21 11.81 -36.30
N THR A 196 -16.78 10.74 -35.73
CA THR A 196 -17.82 10.79 -34.68
C THR A 196 -17.19 10.59 -33.30
N ARG A 197 -17.63 11.38 -32.31
CA ARG A 197 -17.13 11.32 -30.92
C ARG A 197 -17.22 9.90 -30.35
N ASP A 198 -16.08 9.34 -29.97
CA ASP A 198 -15.98 8.00 -29.37
C ASP A 198 -15.96 8.12 -27.84
N VAL A 199 -17.14 7.96 -27.24
CA VAL A 199 -17.38 8.23 -25.81
C VAL A 199 -17.04 7.06 -24.90
N SER A 200 -16.85 5.86 -25.45
CA SER A 200 -16.55 4.63 -24.71
C SER A 200 -15.16 4.05 -25.01
N GLY A 201 -14.51 4.48 -26.11
CA GLY A 201 -13.13 4.14 -26.41
C GLY A 201 -12.18 5.28 -26.08
N GLU A 202 -11.89 6.13 -27.06
CA GLU A 202 -10.92 7.22 -26.90
C GLU A 202 -11.26 8.20 -25.77
N GLY A 203 -12.53 8.58 -25.59
CA GLY A 203 -12.94 9.49 -24.52
C GLY A 203 -12.56 8.96 -23.13
N VAL A 204 -12.71 7.65 -22.92
CA VAL A 204 -12.29 6.96 -21.68
C VAL A 204 -10.77 6.98 -21.54
N GLN A 205 -10.02 6.72 -22.62
CA GLN A 205 -8.55 6.79 -22.59
C GLN A 205 -8.06 8.19 -22.20
N GLN A 206 -8.65 9.25 -22.77
CA GLN A 206 -8.28 10.63 -22.45
C GLN A 206 -8.61 10.99 -21.01
N ALA A 207 -9.74 10.53 -20.48
CA ALA A 207 -10.10 10.74 -19.08
C ALA A 207 -9.15 9.97 -18.12
N LEU A 208 -8.79 8.72 -18.46
CA LEU A 208 -7.82 7.94 -17.69
C LEU A 208 -6.44 8.58 -17.64
N LEU A 209 -5.98 9.23 -18.72
CA LEU A 209 -4.69 9.92 -18.74
C LEU A 209 -4.59 10.99 -17.64
N LYS A 210 -5.65 11.79 -17.44
CA LYS A 210 -5.68 12.81 -16.37
C LYS A 210 -5.45 12.19 -14.99
N ILE A 211 -6.06 11.03 -14.72
CA ILE A 211 -5.89 10.31 -13.45
C ILE A 211 -4.48 9.70 -13.34
N LEU A 212 -3.92 9.21 -14.44
CA LEU A 212 -2.59 8.60 -14.46
C LEU A 212 -1.46 9.63 -14.30
N GLU A 213 -1.57 10.81 -14.89
CA GLU A 213 -0.57 11.89 -14.82
C GLU A 213 -0.58 12.61 -13.45
N GLY A 214 -1.70 12.53 -12.73
CA GLY A 214 -1.89 13.19 -11.44
C GLY A 214 -2.79 14.39 -11.58
N THR A 215 -4.03 14.24 -11.14
CA THR A 215 -5.02 15.31 -11.06
C THR A 215 -5.53 15.39 -9.62
N VAL A 216 -5.75 16.60 -9.11
CA VAL A 216 -6.52 16.80 -7.89
C VAL A 216 -7.99 16.82 -8.30
N VAL A 217 -8.71 15.77 -7.91
CA VAL A 217 -10.15 15.59 -8.16
C VAL A 217 -10.92 15.99 -6.90
#